data_AF-A0A2N4YR57-F1
#
_entry.id   AF-A0A2N4YR57-F1
#
_cell.length_a   1.000
_cell.length_b   1.000
_cell.length_c   1.000
_cell.angle_alpha   90.00
_cell.angle_beta   90.00
_cell.angle_gamma   90.00
#
_symmetry.space_group_name_H-M   'P 1'
#
loop_
_entity.id
_entity.type
_entity.pdbx_description
1 polymer ?
#
loop_
_entity_poly.entity_id
_entity_poly.type
_entity_poly.pdbx_seq_one_letter_code
_entity_poly.pdbx_strand_id
1 'polypeptide(L)'
;VLCDAHGISLRVIPTKYPSGGAKQLTQILTGKQVPHGGRSSDIGVLMQNVGTAYAIKRAVIDGEPLTERVVTLTGEAVSRPGNVWARLGTPVRHLLNDAGFCASAEPMVIMGGPLMGFTLPGLDVPVVKITNCLLAPSASEMGEPQEEKGCIRCSACADACPADLLPQQLYWFSKGQQHDKATAHNLADCIECGACAWVCPSNIPLVQYFRQEKAEISAIRQEEQRAAEAKARFEARQARLEREKAARAERHKKAAVQPAAKDQDAINAALARVRDKQRDAAQPIVIQSGAKPDNSEAIAAREARKADARA
;
A
#
# COMPACT_ATOMS: atom_id res chain seq x y z
N VAL A 1 44.01 2.98 -8.13
CA VAL A 1 43.03 1.97 -7.65
C VAL A 1 42.05 1.52 -8.73
N LEU A 2 41.81 2.29 -9.81
CA LEU A 2 40.90 1.88 -10.91
C LEU A 2 41.59 1.74 -12.29
N CYS A 3 42.93 1.69 -12.34
CA CYS A 3 43.68 1.83 -13.59
C CYS A 3 43.45 0.70 -14.63
N ASP A 4 42.93 -0.46 -14.23
CA ASP A 4 42.75 -1.62 -15.12
C ASP A 4 41.28 -2.07 -15.28
N ALA A 5 40.31 -1.29 -14.79
CA ALA A 5 38.88 -1.61 -14.94
C ALA A 5 38.32 -1.03 -16.25
N HIS A 6 38.33 -1.82 -17.32
CA HIS A 6 37.69 -1.45 -18.59
C HIS A 6 36.18 -1.24 -18.38
N GLY A 7 35.70 0.00 -18.54
CA GLY A 7 34.27 0.35 -18.43
C GLY A 7 33.88 1.20 -17.21
N ILE A 8 34.84 1.62 -16.37
CA ILE A 8 34.57 2.56 -15.26
C ILE A 8 35.20 3.91 -15.56
N SER A 9 34.41 4.98 -15.47
CA SER A 9 34.89 6.36 -15.61
C SER A 9 34.58 7.19 -14.38
N LEU A 10 35.59 7.88 -13.83
CA LEU A 10 35.39 8.86 -12.77
C LEU A 10 35.01 10.22 -13.38
N ARG A 11 33.94 10.84 -12.88
CA ARG A 11 33.50 12.17 -13.29
C ARG A 11 33.25 13.03 -12.07
N VAL A 12 33.83 14.23 -12.07
CA VAL A 12 33.56 15.26 -11.06
C VAL A 12 32.38 16.09 -11.53
N ILE A 13 31.39 16.26 -10.67
CA ILE A 13 30.18 17.06 -10.94
C ILE A 13 30.20 18.36 -10.13
N PRO A 14 29.51 19.41 -10.57
CA PRO A 14 29.41 20.66 -9.82
C PRO A 14 28.85 20.43 -8.41
N THR A 15 29.45 21.09 -7.41
CA THR A 15 28.97 21.05 -6.01
C THR A 15 27.80 22.02 -5.84
N LYS A 16 26.67 21.72 -6.50
CA LYS A 16 25.44 22.52 -6.44
C LYS A 16 24.30 21.62 -5.99
N TYR A 17 23.51 22.06 -5.01
CA TYR A 17 22.29 21.36 -4.67
C TYR A 17 21.20 21.62 -5.72
N PRO A 18 20.42 20.61 -6.18
CA PRO A 18 20.43 19.19 -5.84
C PRO A 18 21.05 18.28 -6.94
N SER A 19 22.29 18.54 -7.38
CA SER A 19 22.95 17.77 -8.45
C SER A 19 23.13 16.27 -8.14
N GLY A 20 23.01 15.84 -6.88
CA GLY A 20 23.03 14.43 -6.48
C GLY A 20 21.69 13.69 -6.66
N GLY A 21 20.62 14.38 -7.03
CA GLY A 21 19.32 13.76 -7.31
C GLY A 21 19.34 12.91 -8.57
N ALA A 22 18.54 11.84 -8.62
CA ALA A 22 18.64 10.85 -9.69
C ALA A 22 18.40 11.41 -11.10
N LYS A 23 17.36 12.22 -11.25
CA LYS A 23 17.02 12.86 -12.53
C LYS A 23 18.10 13.89 -12.92
N GLN A 24 18.52 14.73 -11.97
CA GLN A 24 19.53 15.78 -12.17
C GLN A 24 20.89 15.17 -12.54
N LEU A 25 21.36 14.17 -11.80
CA LEU A 25 22.64 13.52 -12.04
C LEU A 25 22.65 12.80 -13.39
N THR A 26 21.55 12.12 -13.74
CA THR A 26 21.41 11.47 -15.05
C THR A 26 21.52 12.48 -16.19
N GLN A 27 20.84 13.62 -16.08
CA GLN A 27 20.91 14.68 -17.09
C GLN A 27 22.32 15.29 -17.18
N ILE A 28 22.98 15.56 -16.03
CA ILE A 28 24.35 16.10 -16.00
C ILE A 28 25.34 15.16 -16.68
N LEU A 29 25.22 13.85 -16.46
CA LEU A 29 26.18 12.87 -16.98
C LEU A 29 25.88 12.41 -18.41
N THR A 30 24.60 12.34 -18.79
CA THR A 30 24.18 11.72 -20.07
C THR A 30 23.58 12.71 -21.07
N GLY A 31 23.21 13.91 -20.63
CA GLY A 31 22.42 14.88 -21.41
C GLY A 31 20.96 14.48 -21.62
N LYS A 32 20.53 13.29 -21.16
CA LYS A 32 19.16 12.79 -21.32
C LYS A 32 18.31 13.14 -20.10
N GLN A 33 17.08 13.57 -20.35
CA GLN A 33 16.08 13.79 -19.31
C GLN A 33 15.23 12.53 -19.11
N VAL A 34 14.87 12.25 -17.85
CA VAL A 34 13.94 11.18 -17.51
C VAL A 34 12.52 11.65 -17.84
N PRO A 35 11.72 10.88 -18.60
CA PRO A 35 10.37 11.28 -18.98
C PRO A 35 9.44 11.44 -17.77
N HIS A 36 8.39 12.23 -17.95
CA HIS A 36 7.32 12.39 -16.96
C HIS A 36 6.73 11.03 -16.57
N GLY A 37 6.56 10.79 -15.26
CA GLY A 37 6.08 9.51 -14.74
C GLY A 37 7.00 8.31 -14.95
N GLY A 38 8.13 8.48 -15.65
CA GLY A 38 9.10 7.43 -15.95
C GLY A 38 10.23 7.33 -14.92
N ARG A 39 11.04 6.31 -15.12
CA ARG A 39 12.24 5.99 -14.33
C ARG A 39 13.49 6.13 -15.20
N SER A 40 14.64 6.31 -14.57
CA SER A 40 15.92 6.34 -15.29
C SER A 40 16.18 5.06 -16.10
N SER A 41 15.62 3.93 -15.66
CA SER A 41 15.66 2.66 -16.39
C SER A 41 15.05 2.74 -17.79
N ASP A 42 14.05 3.61 -17.98
CA ASP A 42 13.33 3.74 -19.25
C ASP A 42 14.21 4.40 -20.32
N ILE A 43 15.28 5.09 -19.91
CA ILE A 43 16.31 5.64 -20.79
C ILE A 43 17.62 4.81 -20.76
N GLY A 44 17.57 3.60 -20.20
CA GLY A 44 18.71 2.69 -20.11
C GLY A 44 19.73 3.07 -19.03
N VAL A 45 19.36 3.88 -18.04
CA VAL A 45 20.25 4.34 -16.97
C VAL A 45 19.83 3.75 -15.62
N LEU A 46 20.74 3.06 -14.96
CA LEU A 46 20.57 2.60 -13.59
C LEU A 46 21.44 3.43 -12.65
N MET A 47 20.81 4.19 -11.75
CA MET A 47 21.53 4.92 -10.72
C MET A 47 21.61 4.09 -9.43
N GLN A 48 22.82 3.92 -8.91
CA GLN A 48 23.05 3.24 -7.64
C GLN A 48 23.82 4.15 -6.68
N ASN A 49 23.33 4.26 -5.45
CA ASN A 49 24.11 4.87 -4.37
C ASN A 49 25.31 3.96 -4.06
N VAL A 50 26.44 4.55 -3.68
CA VAL A 50 27.65 3.82 -3.28
C VAL A 50 27.36 2.81 -2.15
N GLY A 51 26.55 3.18 -1.17
CA GLY A 51 26.15 2.28 -0.08
C GLY A 51 25.34 1.08 -0.58
N THR A 52 24.51 1.27 -1.61
CA THR A 52 23.76 0.18 -2.24
C THR A 52 24.68 -0.75 -3.02
N ALA A 53 25.61 -0.19 -3.80
CA ALA A 53 26.60 -0.99 -4.54
C ALA A 53 27.47 -1.84 -3.59
N TYR A 54 27.89 -1.25 -2.46
CA TYR A 54 28.63 -1.98 -1.42
C TYR A 54 27.79 -3.09 -0.77
N ALA A 55 26.52 -2.82 -0.45
CA ALA A 55 25.61 -3.83 0.09
C ALA A 55 25.34 -4.99 -0.88
N ILE A 56 25.21 -4.70 -2.18
CA ILE A 56 25.04 -5.72 -3.22
C ILE A 56 26.26 -6.63 -3.27
N LYS A 57 27.48 -6.06 -3.20
CA LYS A 57 28.72 -6.85 -3.13
C LYS A 57 28.68 -7.82 -1.95
N ARG A 58 28.38 -7.33 -0.73
CA ARG A 58 28.32 -8.16 0.47
C ARG A 58 27.28 -9.28 0.34
N ALA A 59 26.10 -8.97 -0.16
CA ALA A 59 25.03 -9.96 -0.32
C ALA A 59 25.36 -11.05 -1.35
N VAL A 60 25.91 -10.68 -2.49
CA VAL A 60 26.12 -11.62 -3.62
C VAL A 60 27.45 -12.35 -3.53
N ILE A 61 28.52 -11.65 -3.15
CA ILE A 61 29.88 -12.22 -3.11
C ILE A 61 30.17 -12.83 -1.75
N ASP A 62 29.83 -12.12 -0.67
CA ASP A 62 30.20 -12.55 0.69
C ASP A 62 29.09 -13.40 1.35
N GLY A 63 27.90 -13.46 0.76
CA GLY A 63 26.74 -14.18 1.31
C GLY A 63 26.14 -13.49 2.55
N GLU A 64 26.45 -12.21 2.75
CA GLU A 64 26.07 -11.47 3.95
C GLU A 64 24.83 -10.59 3.68
N PRO A 65 23.70 -10.79 4.39
CA PRO A 65 22.55 -9.92 4.24
C PRO A 65 22.86 -8.50 4.76
N LEU A 66 22.05 -7.52 4.35
CA LEU A 66 22.16 -6.15 4.86
C LEU A 66 21.73 -6.10 6.33
N THR A 67 22.68 -6.25 7.24
CA THR A 67 22.45 -6.18 8.70
C THR A 67 22.76 -4.81 9.28
N GLU A 68 23.60 -4.03 8.60
CA GLU A 68 24.11 -2.74 9.05
C GLU A 68 24.38 -1.81 7.88
N ARG A 69 24.50 -0.52 8.18
CA ARG A 69 24.84 0.50 7.20
C ARG A 69 25.65 1.62 7.82
N VAL A 70 26.33 2.40 6.97
CA VAL A 70 26.93 3.66 7.40
C VAL A 70 25.81 4.68 7.66
N VAL A 71 25.89 5.35 8.81
CA VAL A 71 25.04 6.47 9.22
C VAL A 71 25.94 7.62 9.63
N THR A 72 25.72 8.80 9.06
CA THR A 72 26.39 10.04 9.47
C THR A 72 25.65 10.63 10.67
N LEU A 73 26.37 10.90 11.76
CA LEU A 73 25.89 11.61 12.94
C LEU A 73 26.51 13.01 12.93
N THR A 74 25.69 14.05 12.96
CA THR A 74 26.16 15.44 12.79
C THR A 74 25.22 16.45 13.45
N GLY A 75 25.69 17.70 13.56
CA GLY A 75 25.00 18.83 14.18
C GLY A 75 25.68 19.27 15.48
N GLU A 76 25.50 20.53 15.87
CA GLU A 76 26.15 21.13 17.04
C GLU A 76 25.71 20.51 18.37
N ALA A 77 24.55 19.85 18.41
CA ALA A 77 24.11 19.14 19.62
C ALA A 77 24.87 17.82 19.84
N VAL A 78 25.77 17.43 18.93
CA VAL A 78 26.56 16.18 19.00
C VAL A 78 28.03 16.52 19.21
N SER A 79 28.61 16.03 20.31
CA SER A 79 30.01 16.29 20.65
C SER A 79 31.03 15.55 19.77
N ARG A 80 30.65 14.39 19.21
CA ARG A 80 31.50 13.57 18.34
C ARG A 80 30.83 13.29 17.00
N PRO A 81 30.79 14.26 16.07
CA PRO A 81 30.24 14.04 14.74
C PRO A 81 31.12 13.05 13.96
N GLY A 82 30.49 12.23 13.13
CA GLY A 82 31.21 11.20 12.38
C GLY A 82 30.33 10.19 11.69
N ASN A 83 30.96 9.24 11.00
CA ASN A 83 30.28 8.14 10.33
C ASN A 83 30.41 6.88 11.19
N VAL A 84 29.29 6.21 11.45
CA VAL A 84 29.26 4.97 12.24
C VAL A 84 28.61 3.84 11.44
N TRP A 85 29.02 2.60 11.73
CA TRP A 85 28.28 1.42 11.29
C TRP A 85 27.14 1.15 12.26
N ALA A 86 25.90 1.32 11.82
CA ALA A 86 24.71 1.07 12.63
C ALA A 86 23.97 -0.16 12.12
N ARG A 87 23.64 -1.07 13.05
CA ARG A 87 22.75 -2.19 12.76
C ARG A 87 21.34 -1.69 12.48
N LEU A 88 20.67 -2.34 11.53
CA LEU A 88 19.26 -2.08 11.28
C LEU A 88 18.45 -2.50 12.51
N GLY A 89 17.51 -1.65 12.93
CA GLY A 89 16.73 -1.82 14.16
C GLY A 89 17.33 -1.15 15.40
N THR A 90 18.60 -0.72 15.37
CA THR A 90 19.19 0.02 16.50
C THR A 90 18.40 1.30 16.76
N PRO A 91 17.96 1.58 18.00
CA PRO A 91 17.27 2.82 18.33
C PRO A 91 18.15 4.04 18.05
N VAL A 92 17.58 5.10 17.46
CA VAL A 92 18.31 6.34 17.17
C VAL A 92 18.98 6.91 18.42
N ARG A 93 18.31 6.85 19.58
CA ARG A 93 18.89 7.26 20.87
C ARG A 93 20.24 6.61 21.18
N HIS A 94 20.44 5.36 20.78
CA HIS A 94 21.67 4.63 21.07
C HIS A 94 22.85 5.25 20.32
N LEU A 95 22.65 5.55 19.04
CA LEU A 95 23.65 6.21 18.20
C LEU A 95 23.94 7.64 18.66
N LEU A 96 22.89 8.39 19.04
CA LEU A 96 23.05 9.74 19.55
C LEU A 96 23.80 9.79 20.89
N ASN A 97 23.48 8.87 21.80
CA ASN A 97 24.22 8.75 23.06
C ASN A 97 25.69 8.39 22.82
N ASP A 98 25.98 7.48 21.89
CA ASP A 98 27.35 7.12 21.49
C ASP A 98 28.11 8.32 20.92
N ALA A 99 27.42 9.18 20.16
CA ALA A 99 28.01 10.42 19.64
C ALA A 99 28.05 11.57 20.67
N GLY A 100 27.58 11.33 21.91
CA GLY A 100 27.54 12.31 22.99
C GLY A 100 26.59 13.46 22.69
N PHE A 101 25.34 13.13 22.37
CA PHE A 101 24.24 14.07 22.15
C PHE A 101 23.85 14.80 23.43
N CYS A 102 23.87 16.13 23.36
CA CYS A 102 23.45 17.03 24.42
C CYS A 102 22.03 17.52 24.11
N ALA A 103 21.03 16.95 24.79
CA ALA A 103 19.65 17.37 24.61
C ALA A 103 19.43 18.82 25.07
N SER A 104 18.88 19.65 24.20
CA SER A 104 18.30 20.95 24.57
C SER A 104 16.93 20.74 25.24
N ALA A 105 16.31 21.84 25.70
CA ALA A 105 14.94 21.80 26.23
C ALA A 105 13.92 21.24 25.22
N GLU A 106 14.16 21.47 23.93
CA GLU A 106 13.36 20.95 22.82
C GLU A 106 14.27 20.18 21.85
N PRO A 107 14.59 18.90 22.13
CA PRO A 107 15.53 18.14 21.34
C PRO A 107 14.95 17.83 19.96
N MET A 108 15.53 18.41 18.92
CA MET A 108 15.19 18.13 17.52
C MET A 108 16.23 17.17 16.92
N VAL A 109 15.75 16.10 16.28
CA VAL A 109 16.61 15.21 15.49
C VAL A 109 15.94 14.98 14.14
N ILE A 110 16.68 15.25 13.08
CA ILE A 110 16.26 15.15 11.70
C ILE A 110 16.91 13.90 11.10
N MET A 111 16.09 13.01 10.57
CA MET A 111 16.57 11.89 9.77
C MET A 111 16.69 12.33 8.31
N GLY A 112 17.93 12.37 7.81
CA GLY A 112 18.29 12.93 6.51
C GLY A 112 19.15 14.18 6.62
N GLY A 113 19.08 15.04 5.61
CA GLY A 113 19.74 16.36 5.61
C GLY A 113 18.77 17.49 5.96
N PRO A 114 19.26 18.74 6.07
CA PRO A 114 18.46 19.89 6.51
C PRO A 114 17.29 20.23 5.58
N LEU A 115 17.38 19.89 4.29
CA LEU A 115 16.34 20.22 3.31
C LEU A 115 15.32 19.09 3.09
N MET A 116 15.79 17.86 2.85
CA MET A 116 14.92 16.71 2.54
C MET A 116 14.53 15.88 3.75
N GLY A 117 15.24 16.05 4.87
CA GLY A 117 15.02 15.26 6.08
C GLY A 117 13.65 15.51 6.70
N PHE A 118 13.31 14.67 7.66
CA PHE A 118 12.12 14.82 8.48
C PHE A 118 12.49 14.72 9.96
N THR A 119 11.83 15.54 10.77
CA THR A 119 11.98 15.51 12.22
C THR A 119 11.40 14.23 12.76
N LEU A 120 12.16 13.55 13.62
CA LEU A 120 11.73 12.33 14.27
C LEU A 120 10.71 12.66 15.38
N PRO A 121 9.62 11.90 15.51
CA PRO A 121 8.64 12.10 16.58
C PRO A 121 9.19 11.71 17.97
N GLY A 122 10.29 10.98 18.01
CA GLY A 122 10.98 10.55 19.21
C GLY A 122 12.27 9.81 18.87
N LEU A 123 13.11 9.56 19.88
CA LEU A 123 14.45 8.97 19.69
C LEU A 123 14.46 7.43 19.78
N ASP A 124 13.35 6.81 20.16
CA ASP A 124 13.17 5.34 20.21
C ASP A 124 12.90 4.72 18.84
N VAL A 125 12.86 5.51 17.78
CA VAL A 125 12.65 4.99 16.43
C VAL A 125 13.85 4.17 15.96
N PRO A 126 13.63 3.10 15.21
CA PRO A 126 14.71 2.25 14.72
C PRO A 126 15.46 2.90 13.55
N VAL A 127 16.76 2.65 13.47
CA VAL A 127 17.55 2.85 12.25
C VAL A 127 17.04 1.87 11.19
N VAL A 128 16.72 2.38 10.01
CA VAL A 128 16.17 1.61 8.89
C VAL A 128 17.03 1.77 7.64
N LYS A 129 16.70 1.02 6.58
CA LYS A 129 17.42 1.03 5.30
C LYS A 129 17.48 2.38 4.57
N ILE A 130 16.78 3.40 5.07
CA ILE A 130 16.81 4.77 4.52
C ILE A 130 17.51 5.77 5.45
N THR A 131 17.94 5.36 6.65
CA THR A 131 18.66 6.20 7.62
C THR A 131 20.10 6.42 7.16
N ASN A 132 20.33 7.43 6.33
CA ASN A 132 21.69 7.78 5.86
C ASN A 132 22.40 8.74 6.82
N CYS A 133 21.65 9.66 7.43
CA CYS A 133 22.16 10.75 8.25
C CYS A 133 21.17 11.03 9.39
N LEU A 134 21.69 11.30 10.57
CA LEU A 134 20.97 11.81 11.74
C LEU A 134 21.60 13.16 12.08
N LEU A 135 20.86 14.22 11.78
CA LEU A 135 21.24 15.60 12.07
C LEU A 135 20.55 16.01 13.37
N ALA A 136 21.32 16.35 14.39
CA ALA A 136 20.85 16.86 15.66
C ALA A 136 21.33 18.31 15.81
N PRO A 137 20.58 19.27 15.26
CA PRO A 137 21.03 20.64 15.20
C PRO A 137 20.87 21.34 16.55
N SER A 138 21.67 22.36 16.80
CA SER A 138 21.41 23.31 17.89
C SER A 138 20.32 24.33 17.51
N ALA A 139 19.82 25.07 18.49
CA ALA A 139 18.94 26.21 18.23
C ALA A 139 19.64 27.31 17.39
N SER A 140 20.96 27.47 17.54
CA SER A 140 21.75 28.42 16.73
C SER A 140 21.88 27.97 15.27
N GLU A 141 22.01 26.67 14.99
CA GLU A 141 22.11 26.15 13.61
C GLU A 141 20.81 26.28 12.81
N MET A 142 19.65 26.14 13.48
CA MET A 142 18.35 26.21 12.81
C MET A 142 17.88 27.64 12.54
N GLY A 143 18.49 28.63 13.21
CA GLY A 143 18.02 30.00 13.22
C GLY A 143 16.69 30.17 13.97
N GLU A 144 16.23 31.41 14.08
CA GLU A 144 14.92 31.68 14.67
C GLU A 144 13.80 31.21 13.73
N PRO A 145 12.76 30.51 14.25
CA PRO A 145 11.58 30.18 13.47
C PRO A 145 10.97 31.45 12.88
N GLN A 146 11.05 31.58 11.56
CA GLN A 146 10.45 32.72 10.88
C GLN A 146 8.99 32.42 10.58
N GLU A 147 8.09 33.35 10.92
CA GLU A 147 6.68 33.21 10.62
C GLU A 147 6.43 33.16 9.10
N GLU A 148 5.50 32.29 8.69
CA GLU A 148 5.02 32.24 7.31
C GLU A 148 4.32 33.56 6.97
N LYS A 149 4.82 34.25 5.96
CA LYS A 149 4.21 35.46 5.40
C LYS A 149 3.45 35.14 4.12
N GLY A 150 2.57 36.05 3.71
CA GLY A 150 1.88 35.96 2.43
C GLY A 150 2.84 35.89 1.24
N CYS A 151 2.49 35.10 0.23
CA CYS A 151 3.26 35.00 -1.01
C CYS A 151 3.23 36.35 -1.77
N ILE A 152 4.41 36.94 -1.99
CA ILE A 152 4.58 38.22 -2.71
C ILE A 152 4.72 38.06 -4.24
N ARG A 153 4.59 36.83 -4.74
CA ARG A 153 4.71 36.46 -6.17
C ARG A 153 6.02 36.87 -6.86
N CYS A 154 7.15 36.77 -6.16
CA CYS A 154 8.48 37.14 -6.68
C CYS A 154 9.12 36.14 -7.67
N SER A 155 8.48 35.01 -7.96
CA SER A 155 8.96 33.94 -8.88
C SER A 155 10.28 33.23 -8.53
N ALA A 156 11.02 33.63 -7.50
CA ALA A 156 12.28 32.99 -7.08
C ALA A 156 12.18 31.46 -6.90
N CYS A 157 11.03 30.97 -6.41
CA CYS A 157 10.78 29.54 -6.25
C CYS A 157 10.75 28.75 -7.58
N ALA A 158 10.31 29.37 -8.68
CA ALA A 158 10.29 28.76 -10.01
C ALA A 158 11.71 28.69 -10.56
N ASP A 159 12.48 29.78 -10.46
CA ASP A 159 13.87 29.84 -10.92
C ASP A 159 14.78 28.83 -10.19
N ALA A 160 14.50 28.57 -8.92
CA ALA A 160 15.25 27.60 -8.12
C ALA A 160 14.80 26.14 -8.30
N CYS A 161 13.68 25.88 -9.01
CA CYS A 161 13.11 24.54 -9.11
C CYS A 161 13.94 23.68 -10.08
N PRO A 162 14.58 22.58 -9.62
CA PRO A 162 15.40 21.72 -10.49
C PRO A 162 14.58 20.77 -11.38
N ALA A 163 13.25 20.86 -11.30
CA ALA A 163 12.30 20.06 -12.07
C ALA A 163 11.43 20.94 -12.97
N ASP A 164 11.77 22.24 -13.11
CA ASP A 164 11.07 23.21 -13.95
C ASP A 164 9.55 23.27 -13.69
N LEU A 165 9.16 23.07 -12.43
CA LEU A 165 7.76 23.20 -11.99
C LEU A 165 7.44 24.67 -11.68
N LEU A 166 6.16 24.94 -11.41
CA LEU A 166 5.67 26.24 -10.92
C LEU A 166 5.23 26.14 -9.44
N PRO A 167 6.16 26.14 -8.46
CA PRO A 167 5.83 25.98 -7.05
C PRO A 167 4.82 26.99 -6.53
N GLN A 168 4.83 28.22 -7.06
CA GLN A 168 3.85 29.24 -6.69
C GLN A 168 2.41 28.80 -7.00
N GLN A 169 2.16 28.24 -8.20
CA GLN A 169 0.82 27.77 -8.56
C GLN A 169 0.44 26.53 -7.76
N LEU A 170 1.37 25.58 -7.65
CA LEU A 170 1.19 24.37 -6.83
C LEU A 170 0.85 24.71 -5.38
N TYR A 171 1.45 25.75 -4.81
CA TYR A 171 1.14 26.20 -3.45
C TYR A 171 -0.31 26.64 -3.32
N TRP A 172 -0.80 27.47 -4.24
CA TRP A 172 -2.20 27.93 -4.21
C TRP A 172 -3.19 26.79 -4.43
N PHE A 173 -2.87 25.83 -5.30
CA PHE A 173 -3.72 24.65 -5.49
C PHE A 173 -3.72 23.75 -4.26
N SER A 174 -2.56 23.50 -3.66
CA SER A 174 -2.44 22.68 -2.45
C SER A 174 -3.15 23.34 -1.26
N LYS A 175 -2.90 24.63 -1.02
CA LYS A 175 -3.56 25.41 0.04
C LYS A 175 -5.07 25.49 -0.14
N GLY A 176 -5.53 25.52 -1.40
CA GLY A 176 -6.94 25.54 -1.75
C GLY A 176 -7.59 24.16 -1.89
N GLN A 177 -6.89 23.06 -1.58
CA GLN A 177 -7.37 21.67 -1.76
C GLN A 177 -7.88 21.38 -3.19
N GLN A 178 -7.25 21.99 -4.20
CA GLN A 178 -7.60 21.83 -5.61
C GLN A 178 -6.77 20.70 -6.23
N HIS A 179 -7.04 19.46 -5.81
CA HIS A 179 -6.29 18.25 -6.15
C HIS A 179 -6.16 18.00 -7.65
N ASP A 180 -7.23 18.24 -8.41
CA ASP A 180 -7.24 18.07 -9.86
C ASP A 180 -6.26 19.03 -10.55
N LYS A 181 -6.22 20.29 -10.10
CA LYS A 181 -5.29 21.28 -10.64
C LYS A 181 -3.87 20.98 -10.22
N ALA A 182 -3.63 20.62 -8.96
CA ALA A 182 -2.31 20.18 -8.51
C ALA A 182 -1.79 19.00 -9.35
N THR A 183 -2.65 18.05 -9.67
CA THR A 183 -2.34 16.92 -10.56
C THR A 183 -2.05 17.38 -11.99
N ALA A 184 -2.90 18.24 -12.57
CA ALA A 184 -2.71 18.78 -13.92
C ALA A 184 -1.41 19.60 -14.07
N HIS A 185 -0.93 20.18 -12.96
CA HIS A 185 0.34 20.90 -12.89
C HIS A 185 1.52 20.01 -12.46
N ASN A 186 1.41 18.69 -12.65
CA ASN A 186 2.47 17.71 -12.46
C ASN A 186 3.08 17.71 -11.04
N LEU A 187 2.27 17.91 -9.99
CA LEU A 187 2.76 17.84 -8.60
C LEU A 187 3.52 16.54 -8.30
N ALA A 188 3.14 15.44 -8.95
CA ALA A 188 3.81 14.14 -8.81
C ALA A 188 5.31 14.17 -9.18
N ASP A 189 5.75 15.09 -10.04
CA ASP A 189 7.17 15.24 -10.42
C ASP A 189 8.00 15.98 -9.38
N CYS A 190 7.37 16.67 -8.43
CA CYS A 190 8.09 17.38 -7.38
C CYS A 190 8.96 16.37 -6.60
N ILE A 191 10.26 16.59 -6.52
CA ILE A 191 11.18 15.69 -5.80
C ILE A 191 11.36 16.06 -4.32
N GLU A 192 10.56 17.00 -3.82
CA GLU A 192 10.59 17.43 -2.41
C GLU A 192 11.98 17.90 -1.93
N CYS A 193 12.76 18.50 -2.83
CA CYS A 193 14.13 18.91 -2.55
C CYS A 193 14.24 20.15 -1.65
N GLY A 194 13.18 20.92 -1.41
CA GLY A 194 13.26 22.10 -0.54
C GLY A 194 13.96 23.33 -1.12
N ALA A 195 14.50 23.28 -2.34
CA ALA A 195 15.15 24.43 -2.96
C ALA A 195 14.20 25.64 -3.08
N CYS A 196 12.93 25.40 -3.41
CA CYS A 196 11.91 26.44 -3.52
C CYS A 196 11.54 27.09 -2.17
N ALA A 197 11.52 26.31 -1.09
CA ALA A 197 11.23 26.80 0.26
C ALA A 197 12.41 27.62 0.80
N TRP A 198 13.64 27.15 0.55
CA TRP A 198 14.86 27.84 0.97
C TRP A 198 15.01 29.26 0.39
N VAL A 199 14.67 29.44 -0.89
CA VAL A 199 14.78 30.76 -1.55
C VAL A 199 13.57 31.67 -1.33
N CYS A 200 12.55 31.22 -0.59
CA CYS A 200 11.31 31.96 -0.44
C CYS A 200 11.48 33.13 0.56
N PRO A 201 11.37 34.40 0.14
CA PRO A 201 11.50 35.53 1.06
C PRO A 201 10.33 35.64 2.06
N SER A 202 9.23 34.92 1.81
CA SER A 202 8.07 34.85 2.68
C SER A 202 8.12 33.65 3.65
N ASN A 203 9.19 32.85 3.64
CA ASN A 203 9.37 31.67 4.50
C ASN A 203 8.21 30.66 4.42
N ILE A 204 7.62 30.52 3.24
CA ILE A 204 6.51 29.58 3.03
C ILE A 204 7.10 28.16 2.99
N PRO A 205 6.64 27.21 3.83
CA PRO A 205 7.12 25.84 3.85
C PRO A 205 6.55 25.02 2.69
N LEU A 206 6.86 25.41 1.44
CA LEU A 206 6.28 24.87 0.20
C LEU A 206 6.31 23.33 0.13
N VAL A 207 7.40 22.71 0.58
CA VAL A 207 7.54 21.24 0.56
C VAL A 207 6.54 20.55 1.49
N GLN A 208 6.19 21.15 2.64
CA GLN A 208 5.20 20.57 3.55
C GLN A 208 3.82 20.53 2.89
N TYR A 209 3.41 21.62 2.26
CA TYR A 209 2.17 21.68 1.47
C TYR A 209 2.15 20.63 0.34
N PHE A 210 3.26 20.50 -0.39
CA PHE A 210 3.34 19.51 -1.48
C PHE A 210 3.32 18.07 -0.99
N ARG A 211 3.96 17.77 0.15
CA ARG A 211 3.92 16.44 0.78
C ARG A 211 2.51 16.08 1.22
N GLN A 212 1.82 17.02 1.88
CA GLN A 212 0.44 16.84 2.29
C GLN A 212 -0.47 16.59 1.08
N GLU A 213 -0.41 17.47 0.08
CA GLU A 213 -1.24 17.39 -1.12
C GLU A 213 -1.02 16.08 -1.89
N LYS A 214 0.24 15.63 -2.03
CA LYS A 214 0.53 14.31 -2.62
C LYS A 214 -0.05 13.16 -1.82
N ALA A 215 0.01 13.23 -0.49
CA ALA A 215 -0.55 12.20 0.38
C ALA A 215 -2.08 12.15 0.23
N GLU A 216 -2.74 13.30 0.16
CA GLU A 216 -4.19 13.42 -0.08
C GLU A 216 -4.60 12.88 -1.45
N ILE A 217 -3.92 13.29 -2.53
CA ILE A 217 -4.14 12.74 -3.89
C ILE A 217 -3.94 11.22 -3.91
N SER A 218 -2.91 10.71 -3.22
CA SER A 218 -2.67 9.27 -3.12
C SER A 218 -3.78 8.56 -2.35
N ALA A 219 -4.31 9.14 -1.27
CA ALA A 219 -5.39 8.56 -0.48
C ALA A 219 -6.68 8.48 -1.31
N ILE A 220 -7.01 9.55 -2.06
CA ILE A 220 -8.15 9.59 -2.98
C ILE A 220 -8.03 8.47 -4.02
N ARG A 221 -6.88 8.37 -4.71
CA ARG A 221 -6.65 7.31 -5.71
C ARG A 221 -6.78 5.90 -5.13
N GLN A 222 -6.28 5.68 -3.92
CA GLN A 222 -6.40 4.37 -3.24
C GLN A 222 -7.84 4.05 -2.87
N GLU A 223 -8.65 5.04 -2.50
CA GLU A 223 -10.07 4.86 -2.24
C GLU A 223 -10.84 4.55 -3.52
N GLU A 224 -10.59 5.30 -4.60
CA GLU A 224 -11.17 5.04 -5.93
C GLU A 224 -10.84 3.64 -6.43
N GLN A 225 -9.57 3.21 -6.29
CA GLN A 225 -9.17 1.86 -6.67
C GLN A 225 -9.89 0.79 -5.85
N ARG A 226 -9.97 0.97 -4.52
CA ARG A 226 -10.71 0.04 -3.63
C ARG A 226 -12.19 -0.02 -3.99
N ALA A 227 -12.81 1.11 -4.32
CA ALA A 227 -14.20 1.18 -4.76
C ALA A 227 -14.41 0.48 -6.11
N ALA A 228 -13.51 0.68 -7.07
CA ALA A 228 -13.55 0.01 -8.37
C ALA A 228 -13.41 -1.52 -8.22
N GLU A 229 -12.46 -1.98 -7.38
CA GLU A 229 -12.28 -3.40 -7.08
C GLU A 229 -13.48 -4.01 -6.34
N ALA A 230 -14.11 -3.27 -5.43
CA ALA A 230 -15.33 -3.70 -4.76
C ALA A 230 -16.50 -3.81 -5.74
N LYS A 231 -16.68 -2.83 -6.64
CA LYS A 231 -17.70 -2.84 -7.70
C LYS A 231 -17.49 -4.03 -8.64
N ALA A 232 -16.28 -4.25 -9.13
CA ALA A 232 -15.95 -5.38 -9.99
C ALA A 232 -16.26 -6.73 -9.33
N ARG A 233 -15.95 -6.89 -8.02
CA ARG A 233 -16.30 -8.08 -7.25
C ARG A 233 -17.80 -8.28 -7.11
N PHE A 234 -18.55 -7.20 -6.87
CA PHE A 234 -20.01 -7.24 -6.77
C PHE A 234 -20.65 -7.66 -8.10
N GLU A 235 -20.26 -7.03 -9.20
CA GLU A 235 -20.75 -7.34 -10.56
C GLU A 235 -20.43 -8.79 -10.94
N ALA A 236 -19.22 -9.27 -10.65
CA ALA A 236 -18.83 -10.67 -10.89
C ALA A 236 -19.67 -11.67 -10.07
N ARG A 237 -19.97 -11.35 -8.80
CA ARG A 237 -20.86 -12.18 -7.96
C ARG A 237 -22.28 -12.20 -8.51
N GLN A 238 -22.80 -11.06 -8.93
CA GLN A 238 -24.15 -10.95 -9.48
C GLN A 238 -24.30 -11.75 -10.78
N ALA A 239 -23.32 -11.61 -11.69
CA ALA A 239 -23.27 -12.39 -12.92
C ALA A 239 -23.14 -13.91 -12.67
N ARG A 240 -22.52 -14.34 -11.56
CA ARG A 240 -22.49 -15.76 -11.15
C ARG A 240 -23.86 -16.24 -10.67
N LEU A 241 -24.51 -15.47 -9.79
CA LEU A 241 -25.83 -15.81 -9.27
C LEU A 241 -26.90 -15.86 -10.36
N GLU A 242 -26.84 -14.94 -11.33
CA GLU A 242 -27.74 -14.95 -12.49
C GLU A 242 -27.53 -16.18 -13.37
N ARG A 243 -26.26 -16.58 -13.62
CA ARG A 243 -25.92 -17.82 -14.33
C ARG A 243 -26.44 -19.06 -13.60
N GLU A 244 -26.24 -19.14 -12.28
CA GLU A 244 -26.74 -20.25 -11.47
C GLU A 244 -28.27 -20.31 -11.46
N LYS A 245 -28.94 -19.15 -11.36
CA LYS A 245 -30.41 -19.06 -11.44
C LYS A 245 -30.94 -19.48 -12.80
N ALA A 246 -30.30 -19.02 -13.89
CA ALA A 246 -30.65 -19.40 -15.26
C ALA A 246 -30.47 -20.92 -15.48
N ALA A 247 -29.32 -21.47 -15.06
CA ALA A 247 -29.04 -22.91 -15.14
C ALA A 247 -30.04 -23.72 -14.31
N ARG A 248 -30.43 -23.25 -13.13
CA ARG A 248 -31.46 -23.90 -12.29
C ARG A 248 -32.83 -23.84 -12.96
N ALA A 249 -33.22 -22.69 -13.52
CA ALA A 249 -34.47 -22.55 -14.25
C ALA A 249 -34.52 -23.45 -15.50
N GLU A 250 -33.41 -23.59 -16.22
CA GLU A 250 -33.30 -24.50 -17.36
C GLU A 250 -33.40 -25.97 -16.93
N ARG A 251 -32.76 -26.36 -15.82
CA ARG A 251 -32.93 -27.69 -15.22
C ARG A 251 -34.38 -27.96 -14.83
N HIS A 252 -35.06 -26.98 -14.21
CA HIS A 252 -36.48 -27.12 -13.88
C HIS A 252 -37.36 -27.22 -15.13
N LYS A 253 -37.09 -26.46 -16.21
CA LYS A 253 -37.82 -26.59 -17.49
C LYS A 253 -37.58 -27.95 -18.15
N LYS A 254 -36.35 -28.45 -18.16
CA LYS A 254 -36.01 -29.80 -18.67
C LYS A 254 -36.69 -30.91 -17.86
N ALA A 255 -36.81 -30.74 -16.54
CA ALA A 255 -37.52 -31.68 -15.67
C ALA A 255 -39.05 -31.57 -15.77
N ALA A 256 -39.58 -30.41 -16.17
CA ALA A 256 -41.02 -30.16 -16.36
C ALA A 256 -41.53 -30.55 -17.76
N VAL A 257 -40.70 -31.15 -18.61
CA VAL A 257 -41.17 -31.80 -19.84
C VAL A 257 -42.21 -32.84 -19.45
N GLN A 258 -43.43 -32.67 -19.97
CA GLN A 258 -44.57 -33.51 -19.61
C GLN A 258 -44.28 -34.98 -19.95
N PRO A 259 -44.84 -35.94 -19.18
CA PRO A 259 -44.70 -37.35 -19.49
C PRO A 259 -45.21 -37.60 -20.92
N ALA A 260 -44.55 -38.48 -21.66
CA ALA A 260 -45.09 -38.95 -22.93
C ALA A 260 -46.49 -39.56 -22.67
N ALA A 261 -47.41 -39.49 -23.64
CA ALA A 261 -48.82 -39.91 -23.46
C ALA A 261 -49.01 -41.28 -22.79
N LYS A 262 -48.05 -42.20 -22.95
CA LYS A 262 -48.01 -43.52 -22.31
C LYS A 262 -47.94 -43.49 -20.77
N ASP A 263 -47.33 -42.46 -20.19
CA ASP A 263 -47.14 -42.34 -18.74
C ASP A 263 -48.37 -41.74 -18.03
N GLN A 264 -49.20 -40.98 -18.73
CA GLN A 264 -50.45 -40.43 -18.19
C GLN A 264 -51.50 -41.52 -17.94
N ASP A 265 -51.57 -42.53 -18.82
CA ASP A 265 -52.44 -43.69 -18.63
C ASP A 265 -52.02 -44.53 -17.42
N ALA A 266 -50.71 -44.69 -17.19
CA ALA A 266 -50.18 -45.41 -16.03
C ALA A 266 -50.45 -44.68 -14.70
N ILE A 267 -50.35 -43.35 -14.69
CA ILE A 267 -50.62 -42.52 -13.50
C ILE A 267 -52.13 -42.54 -13.15
N ASN A 268 -53.00 -42.44 -14.15
CA ASN A 268 -54.45 -42.52 -13.95
C ASN A 268 -54.88 -43.91 -13.44
N ALA A 269 -54.27 -44.98 -13.96
CA ALA A 269 -54.50 -46.33 -13.48
C ALA A 269 -54.02 -46.55 -12.04
N ALA A 270 -52.97 -45.85 -11.59
CA ALA A 270 -52.49 -45.91 -10.21
C ALA A 270 -53.38 -45.11 -9.24
N LEU A 271 -53.86 -43.93 -9.65
CA LEU A 271 -54.80 -43.11 -8.86
C LEU A 271 -56.16 -43.80 -8.67
N ALA A 272 -56.63 -44.56 -9.66
CA ALA A 272 -57.82 -45.39 -9.52
C ALA A 272 -57.64 -46.46 -8.42
N ARG A 273 -56.50 -47.15 -8.39
CA ARG A 273 -56.21 -48.18 -7.36
C ARG A 273 -56.13 -47.60 -5.93
N VAL A 274 -55.66 -46.37 -5.78
CA VAL A 274 -55.60 -45.69 -4.47
C VAL A 274 -56.98 -45.24 -4.01
N ARG A 275 -57.82 -44.74 -4.93
CA ARG A 275 -59.22 -44.41 -4.63
C ARG A 275 -60.03 -45.65 -4.24
N ASP A 276 -59.79 -46.78 -4.90
CA ASP A 276 -60.44 -48.05 -4.53
C ASP A 276 -59.98 -48.52 -3.14
N LYS A 277 -58.69 -48.43 -2.81
CA LYS A 277 -58.18 -48.72 -1.45
C LYS A 277 -58.71 -47.78 -0.37
N GLN A 278 -58.95 -46.51 -0.67
CA GLN A 278 -59.57 -45.58 0.28
C GLN A 278 -61.08 -45.84 0.46
N ARG A 279 -61.75 -46.41 -0.55
CA ARG A 279 -63.15 -46.83 -0.45
C ARG A 279 -63.32 -48.03 0.48
N ASP A 280 -62.31 -48.90 0.56
CA ASP A 280 -62.30 -50.07 1.46
C ASP A 280 -61.83 -49.74 2.90
N ALA A 281 -61.27 -48.55 3.15
CA ALA A 281 -60.78 -48.13 4.47
C ALA A 281 -61.83 -47.40 5.34
N ALA A 282 -63.08 -47.28 4.87
CA ALA A 282 -64.16 -46.56 5.55
C ALA A 282 -64.95 -47.44 6.54
N GLN A 283 -64.26 -48.13 7.46
CA GLN A 283 -64.89 -48.64 8.69
C GLN A 283 -64.38 -47.85 9.90
N PRO A 284 -65.27 -47.30 10.74
CA PRO A 284 -64.86 -46.46 11.87
C PRO A 284 -64.19 -47.33 12.95
N ILE A 285 -62.96 -46.96 13.30
CA ILE A 285 -62.22 -47.56 14.42
C ILE A 285 -62.82 -47.01 15.72
N VAL A 286 -63.54 -47.85 16.47
CA VAL A 286 -64.08 -47.49 17.80
C VAL A 286 -62.97 -47.67 18.84
N ILE A 287 -62.47 -46.56 19.39
CA ILE A 287 -61.47 -46.55 20.45
C ILE A 287 -62.20 -46.49 21.80
N GLN A 288 -62.18 -47.58 22.58
CA GLN A 288 -62.64 -47.57 23.98
C GLN A 288 -61.58 -46.90 24.87
N SER A 289 -61.97 -45.89 25.65
CA SER A 289 -61.03 -45.18 26.53
C SER A 289 -60.52 -46.08 27.65
N GLY A 290 -59.21 -46.37 27.66
CA GLY A 290 -58.53 -47.08 28.75
C GLY A 290 -57.76 -48.36 28.35
N ALA A 291 -57.96 -48.87 27.13
CA ALA A 291 -57.18 -50.03 26.65
C ALA A 291 -55.88 -49.59 25.97
N LYS A 292 -54.74 -50.18 26.37
CA LYS A 292 -53.47 -50.02 25.64
C LYS A 292 -53.56 -50.81 24.32
N PRO A 293 -53.24 -50.20 23.16
CA PRO A 293 -53.23 -50.92 21.90
C PRO A 293 -52.15 -52.01 21.90
N ASP A 294 -52.51 -53.21 21.44
CA ASP A 294 -51.57 -54.33 21.31
C ASP A 294 -50.64 -54.09 20.13
N ASN A 295 -49.47 -53.51 20.44
CA ASN A 295 -48.42 -53.18 19.46
C ASN A 295 -47.37 -54.30 19.32
N SER A 296 -47.67 -55.53 19.76
CA SER A 296 -46.73 -56.66 19.73
C SER A 296 -46.18 -56.95 18.33
N GLU A 297 -47.02 -56.93 17.30
CA GLU A 297 -46.59 -57.15 15.91
C GLU A 297 -45.69 -56.04 15.38
N ALA A 298 -45.96 -54.78 15.72
CA ALA A 298 -45.15 -53.65 15.31
C ALA A 298 -43.76 -53.66 15.99
N ILE A 299 -43.68 -54.17 17.21
CA ILE A 299 -42.43 -54.36 17.95
C ILE A 299 -41.62 -55.51 17.31
N ALA A 300 -42.25 -56.65 17.01
CA ALA A 300 -41.60 -57.78 16.35
C ALA A 300 -41.07 -57.41 14.95
N ALA A 301 -41.85 -56.67 14.15
CA ALA A 301 -41.41 -56.19 12.84
C ALA A 301 -40.22 -55.21 12.93
N ARG A 302 -40.13 -54.43 14.00
CA ARG A 302 -39.01 -53.50 14.24
C ARG A 302 -37.74 -54.23 14.69
N GLU A 303 -37.88 -55.30 15.46
CA GLU A 303 -36.76 -56.17 15.81
C GLU A 303 -36.23 -56.94 14.61
N ALA A 304 -37.12 -57.48 13.75
CA ALA A 304 -36.72 -58.13 12.50
C ALA A 304 -35.91 -57.19 11.59
N ARG A 305 -36.38 -55.94 11.40
CA ARG A 305 -35.62 -54.93 10.62
C ARG A 305 -34.28 -54.55 11.24
N LYS A 306 -34.18 -54.56 12.57
CA LYS A 306 -32.90 -54.32 13.28
C LYS A 306 -31.95 -55.51 13.15
N ALA A 307 -32.47 -56.73 13.06
CA ALA A 307 -31.68 -57.93 12.81
C ALA A 307 -31.16 -57.96 11.36
N ASP A 308 -32.00 -57.65 10.37
CA ASP A 308 -31.59 -57.55 8.97
C ASP A 308 -30.56 -56.44 8.71
N ALA A 309 -30.62 -55.33 9.45
CA ALA A 309 -29.63 -54.26 9.34
C ALA A 309 -28.31 -54.54 10.09
N ARG A 310 -28.23 -55.64 10.86
CA ARG A 310 -27.03 -56.08 11.59
C ARG A 310 -26.33 -57.27 10.92
N ALA A 311 -26.97 -57.91 9.94
CA ALA A 311 -26.36 -58.88 9.04
C ALA A 311 -25.68 -58.17 7.86
#